data_AF-A0A6I4YEH0-F1
#
_entry.id   AF-A0A6I4YEH0-F1
#
_cell.length_a   1.000
_cell.length_b   1.000
_cell.length_c   1.000
_cell.angle_alpha   90.00
_cell.angle_beta   90.00
_cell.angle_gamma   90.00
#
_symmetry.space_group_name_H-M   'P 1'
#
loop_
_entity.id
_entity.type
_entity.pdbx_description
1 polymer ?
#
loop_
_entity_poly.entity_id
_entity_poly.type
_entity_poly.pdbx_seq_one_letter_code
_entity_poly.pdbx_strand_id
1 'polypeptide(L)'
;MTYNTKIRGPDLDAAWAVLEGAVVIIGPEDTVTFPAGSMWPGLRALPAALVERLAPHDTERLAGTHVVPWHATPREAEFAAALIQVQLMRSVRQSTTGRLDVLRHVAPLATDNRETIAAALGMSRTTLRQAQHLLGPARPT
;
A
#
# COMPACT_ATOMS: atom_id res chain seq x y z
N MET A 1 -6.45 -17.11 -27.08
CA MET A 1 -5.16 -16.92 -27.79
C MET A 1 -4.49 -15.70 -27.17
N THR A 2 -3.73 -15.93 -26.09
CA THR A 2 -2.24 -15.81 -26.00
C THR A 2 -1.77 -14.36 -26.19
N TYR A 3 -1.11 -13.68 -25.26
CA TYR A 3 -0.27 -14.06 -24.12
C TYR A 3 -0.58 -13.08 -22.97
N ASN A 4 -0.62 -13.57 -21.73
CA ASN A 4 -0.40 -12.69 -20.57
C ASN A 4 1.10 -12.36 -20.59
N THR A 5 1.51 -11.48 -21.50
CA THR A 5 2.91 -11.09 -21.66
C THR A 5 3.24 -10.23 -20.46
N LYS A 6 3.71 -10.88 -19.39
CA LYS A 6 4.28 -10.19 -18.24
C LYS A 6 5.43 -9.34 -18.75
N ILE A 7 5.21 -8.04 -18.85
CA ILE A 7 6.24 -7.10 -19.25
C ILE A 7 6.97 -6.72 -17.97
N ARG A 8 8.30 -6.87 -17.97
CA ARG A 8 9.15 -6.42 -16.86
C ARG A 8 8.81 -4.97 -16.50
N GLY A 9 8.58 -4.74 -15.22
CA GLY A 9 8.28 -3.43 -14.64
C GLY A 9 9.53 -2.58 -14.44
N PRO A 10 9.35 -1.36 -13.89
CA PRO A 10 10.44 -0.46 -13.53
C PRO A 10 11.25 -0.96 -12.32
N ASP A 11 12.46 -0.44 -12.18
CA ASP A 11 13.35 -0.75 -11.05
C ASP A 11 12.74 -0.33 -9.70
N LEU A 12 12.89 -1.18 -8.68
CA LEU A 12 12.43 -0.92 -7.31
C LEU A 12 13.34 0.06 -6.57
N ASP A 13 14.61 0.15 -6.92
CA ASP A 13 15.54 1.07 -6.26
C ASP A 13 15.30 2.53 -6.69
N ALA A 14 14.78 2.73 -7.90
CA ALA A 14 14.48 4.04 -8.45
C ALA A 14 13.03 4.48 -8.18
N ALA A 15 12.82 5.79 -8.03
CA ALA A 15 11.48 6.37 -7.92
C ALA A 15 10.83 6.53 -9.31
N TRP A 16 9.54 6.22 -9.40
CA TRP A 16 8.76 6.31 -10.64
C TRP A 16 7.28 6.57 -10.37
N ALA A 17 6.60 7.15 -11.36
CA ALA A 17 5.16 7.39 -11.34
C ALA A 17 4.47 6.67 -12.50
N VAL A 18 3.26 6.17 -12.26
CA VAL A 18 2.42 5.55 -13.28
C VAL A 18 1.50 6.62 -13.88
N LEU A 19 1.70 6.94 -15.15
CA LEU A 19 0.81 7.87 -15.85
C LEU A 19 -0.41 7.13 -16.39
N GLU A 20 -0.21 5.92 -16.90
CA GLU A 20 -1.27 5.10 -17.52
C GLU A 20 -1.09 3.61 -17.17
N GLY A 21 -2.19 2.89 -17.05
CA GLY A 21 -2.21 1.47 -16.71
C GLY A 21 -1.89 1.19 -15.23
N ALA A 22 -1.17 0.10 -14.94
CA ALA A 22 -0.75 -0.24 -13.59
C ALA A 22 0.59 -0.99 -13.56
N VAL A 23 1.34 -0.77 -12.47
CA VAL A 23 2.52 -1.56 -12.10
C VAL A 23 2.16 -2.42 -10.90
N VAL A 24 2.66 -3.65 -10.88
CA VAL A 24 2.49 -4.61 -9.81
C VAL A 24 3.86 -4.89 -9.21
N ILE A 25 3.96 -4.82 -7.89
CA ILE A 25 5.15 -5.16 -7.13
C ILE A 25 4.90 -6.48 -6.43
N ILE A 26 5.78 -7.43 -6.66
CA ILE A 26 5.64 -8.82 -6.24
C ILE A 26 6.57 -9.06 -5.04
N GLY A 27 5.94 -9.39 -3.91
CA GLY A 27 6.58 -9.99 -2.74
C GLY A 27 6.34 -11.50 -2.71
N PRO A 28 7.03 -12.23 -1.82
CA PRO A 28 6.87 -13.67 -1.68
C PRO A 28 5.46 -14.07 -1.19
N GLU A 29 4.87 -13.24 -0.31
CA GLU A 29 3.59 -13.52 0.34
C GLU A 29 2.46 -12.62 -0.16
N ASP A 30 2.79 -11.38 -0.53
CA ASP A 30 1.83 -10.35 -0.90
C ASP A 30 2.24 -9.66 -2.19
N THR A 31 1.26 -9.11 -2.88
CA THR A 31 1.44 -8.35 -4.11
C THR A 31 0.70 -7.04 -3.98
N VAL A 32 1.35 -5.94 -4.34
CA VAL A 32 0.75 -4.60 -4.29
C VAL A 32 0.72 -3.98 -5.68
N THR A 33 -0.36 -3.27 -5.98
CA THR A 33 -0.64 -2.68 -7.29
C THR A 33 -0.62 -1.17 -7.19
N PHE A 34 0.07 -0.54 -8.13
CA PHE A 34 0.18 0.90 -8.33
C PHE A 34 -0.57 1.27 -9.61
N PRO A 35 -1.83 1.72 -9.54
CA PRO A 35 -2.58 2.19 -10.70
C PRO A 35 -2.08 3.56 -11.18
N ALA A 36 -2.55 3.99 -12.35
CA ALA A 36 -2.37 5.34 -12.87
C ALA A 36 -2.63 6.42 -11.81
N GLY A 37 -1.77 7.43 -11.76
CA GLY A 37 -1.75 8.49 -10.74
C GLY A 37 -1.03 8.10 -9.45
N SER A 38 -0.59 6.85 -9.30
CA SER A 38 0.22 6.42 -8.16
C SER A 38 1.71 6.52 -8.45
N MET A 39 2.51 6.55 -7.39
CA MET A 39 3.96 6.57 -7.52
C MET A 39 4.64 5.66 -6.51
N TRP A 40 5.80 5.14 -6.90
CA TRP A 40 6.72 4.40 -6.07
C TRP A 40 7.92 5.29 -5.73
N PRO A 41 8.26 5.47 -4.45
CA PRO A 41 9.28 6.43 -4.04
C PRO A 41 10.71 5.85 -4.10
N GLY A 42 10.86 4.58 -4.47
CA GLY A 42 12.11 3.83 -4.33
C GLY A 42 12.21 3.14 -2.98
N LEU A 43 12.91 2.00 -2.91
CA LEU A 43 13.04 1.21 -1.68
C LEU A 43 13.61 1.99 -0.50
N ARG A 44 14.60 2.86 -0.76
CA ARG A 44 15.29 3.65 0.27
C ARG A 44 14.41 4.72 0.92
N ALA A 45 13.34 5.13 0.25
CA ALA A 45 12.41 6.13 0.75
C ALA A 45 11.27 5.52 1.58
N LEU A 46 11.17 4.19 1.65
CA LEU A 46 10.14 3.49 2.42
C LEU A 46 10.65 3.13 3.82
N PRO A 47 9.74 3.03 4.82
CA PRO A 47 10.09 2.50 6.13
C PRO A 47 10.63 1.07 6.05
N ALA A 48 11.74 0.77 6.75
CA ALA A 48 12.40 -0.54 6.69
C ALA A 48 11.44 -1.70 7.01
N ALA A 49 10.62 -1.56 8.05
CA ALA A 49 9.62 -2.56 8.43
C ALA A 49 8.60 -2.87 7.32
N LEU A 50 8.28 -1.88 6.48
CA LEU A 50 7.38 -2.06 5.35
C LEU A 50 8.07 -2.78 4.19
N VAL A 51 9.34 -2.46 3.94
CA VAL A 51 10.17 -3.13 2.94
C VAL A 51 10.40 -4.59 3.32
N GLU A 52 10.75 -4.87 4.57
CA GLU A 52 10.92 -6.23 5.09
C GLU A 52 9.63 -7.05 4.98
N ARG A 53 8.48 -6.43 5.31
CA ARG A 53 7.19 -7.10 5.25
C ARG A 53 6.74 -7.39 3.82
N LEU A 54 6.88 -6.43 2.91
CA LEU A 54 6.54 -6.64 1.50
C LEU A 54 7.55 -7.58 0.82
N ALA A 55 8.82 -7.52 1.23
CA ALA A 55 9.97 -8.20 0.62
C ALA A 55 9.90 -8.17 -0.93
N PRO A 56 9.82 -6.98 -1.54
CA PRO A 56 9.61 -6.86 -2.97
C PRO A 56 10.83 -7.39 -3.72
N HIS A 57 10.62 -8.31 -4.65
CA HIS A 57 11.71 -8.93 -5.42
C HIS A 57 11.53 -8.79 -6.94
N ASP A 58 10.32 -8.48 -7.40
CA ASP A 58 10.07 -8.25 -8.82
C ASP A 58 9.00 -7.20 -9.06
N THR A 59 8.99 -6.66 -10.27
CA THR A 59 7.96 -5.75 -10.77
C THR A 59 7.46 -6.21 -12.12
N GLU A 60 6.14 -6.18 -12.27
CA GLU A 60 5.47 -6.42 -13.54
C GLU A 60 4.66 -5.19 -13.92
N ARG A 61 4.53 -4.92 -15.22
CA ARG A 61 3.62 -3.89 -15.73
C ARG A 61 2.61 -4.50 -16.69
N LEU A 62 1.40 -3.95 -16.66
CA LEU A 62 0.39 -4.33 -17.63
C LEU A 62 0.76 -3.82 -19.03
N ALA A 63 0.26 -4.50 -20.07
CA ALA A 63 0.41 -4.01 -21.43
C ALA A 63 -0.24 -2.62 -21.57
N GLY A 64 0.48 -1.68 -22.18
CA GLY A 64 0.06 -0.28 -22.29
C GLY A 64 0.39 0.58 -21.06
N THR A 65 1.08 0.05 -20.05
CA THR A 65 1.51 0.85 -18.90
C THR A 65 2.65 1.81 -19.24
N HIS A 66 2.41 3.09 -18.95
CA HIS A 66 3.39 4.17 -19.10
C HIS A 66 3.89 4.62 -17.73
N VAL A 67 5.19 4.45 -17.51
CA VAL A 67 5.90 4.87 -16.29
C VAL A 67 6.94 5.91 -16.63
N VAL A 68 7.12 6.88 -15.75
CA VAL A 68 8.14 7.92 -15.89
C VAL A 68 9.01 7.97 -14.63
N PRO A 69 10.31 8.33 -14.76
CA PRO A 69 11.12 8.66 -13.60
C PRO A 69 10.43 9.75 -12.77
N TRP A 70 10.51 9.63 -11.45
CA TRP A 70 9.89 10.58 -10.54
C TRP A 70 10.86 11.03 -9.45
N HIS A 71 10.64 12.22 -8.91
CA HIS A 71 11.34 12.69 -7.73
C HIS A 71 10.33 12.83 -6.59
N ALA A 72 10.25 11.80 -5.76
CA ALA A 72 9.29 11.73 -4.67
C ALA A 72 9.61 12.77 -3.59
N THR A 73 8.66 13.64 -3.29
CA THR A 73 8.70 14.45 -2.08
C THR A 73 8.48 13.55 -0.85
N PRO A 74 8.91 13.97 0.37
CA PRO A 74 8.67 13.20 1.59
C PRO A 74 7.19 12.84 1.80
N ARG A 75 6.29 13.79 1.52
CA ARG A 75 4.84 13.58 1.63
C ARG A 75 4.33 12.52 0.65
N GLU A 76 4.85 12.48 -0.57
CA GLU A 76 4.46 11.46 -1.53
C GLU A 76 5.01 10.07 -1.17
N ALA A 77 6.20 9.99 -0.55
CA ALA A 77 6.70 8.74 0.01
C ALA A 77 5.82 8.22 1.15
N GLU A 78 5.32 9.10 2.02
CA GLU A 78 4.33 8.75 3.06
C GLU A 78 3.03 8.22 2.44
N PHE A 79 2.53 8.86 1.38
CA PHE A 79 1.33 8.38 0.68
C PHE A 79 1.54 7.01 0.03
N ALA A 80 2.69 6.79 -0.60
CA ALA A 80 3.04 5.49 -1.18
C ALA A 80 3.14 4.41 -0.09
N ALA A 81 3.76 4.71 1.05
CA ALA A 81 3.83 3.81 2.19
C ALA A 81 2.42 3.46 2.73
N ALA A 82 1.54 4.46 2.86
CA ALA A 82 0.16 4.25 3.29
C ALA A 82 -0.62 3.38 2.29
N LEU A 83 -0.44 3.61 0.98
CA LEU A 83 -1.06 2.80 -0.07
C LEU A 83 -0.62 1.33 0.02
N ILE A 84 0.67 1.07 0.18
CA ILE A 84 1.21 -0.29 0.36
C ILE A 84 0.60 -0.93 1.61
N GLN A 85 0.61 -0.22 2.75
CA GLN A 85 0.03 -0.72 4.00
C GLN A 85 -1.44 -1.08 3.86
N VAL A 86 -2.23 -0.24 3.18
CA VAL A 86 -3.65 -0.50 2.89
C VAL A 86 -3.84 -1.76 2.07
N GLN A 87 -3.04 -1.95 1.02
CA GLN A 87 -3.14 -3.14 0.19
C GLN A 87 -2.74 -4.42 0.95
N LEU A 88 -1.67 -4.34 1.75
CA LEU A 88 -1.28 -5.45 2.62
C LEU A 88 -2.37 -5.77 3.66
N MET A 89 -3.10 -4.78 4.19
CA MET A 89 -4.26 -4.98 5.06
C MET A 89 -5.42 -5.73 4.44
N ARG A 90 -5.66 -5.48 3.14
CA ARG A 90 -6.71 -6.16 2.38
C ARG A 90 -6.32 -7.58 1.98
N SER A 91 -5.05 -7.97 2.14
CA SER A 91 -4.63 -9.34 1.92
C SER A 91 -5.39 -10.30 2.84
N VAL A 92 -5.89 -11.39 2.24
CA VAL A 92 -6.69 -12.42 2.92
C VAL A 92 -5.87 -13.12 4.01
N ARG A 93 -4.54 -13.08 3.92
CA ARG A 93 -3.62 -13.72 4.86
C ARG A 93 -3.41 -12.92 6.15
N GLN A 94 -3.83 -11.65 6.20
CA GLN A 94 -3.61 -10.85 7.39
C GLN A 94 -4.69 -11.10 8.46
N SER A 95 -4.25 -11.45 9.67
CA SER A 95 -5.12 -11.64 10.83
C SER A 95 -5.84 -10.33 11.20
N THR A 96 -7.02 -10.44 11.80
CA THR A 96 -7.80 -9.29 12.29
C THR A 96 -6.95 -8.38 13.20
N THR A 97 -6.09 -8.95 14.05
CA THR A 97 -5.16 -8.21 14.91
C THR A 97 -4.13 -7.39 14.12
N GLY A 98 -3.56 -7.96 13.05
CA GLY A 98 -2.60 -7.24 12.19
C GLY A 98 -3.22 -6.06 11.43
N ARG A 99 -4.52 -6.13 11.12
CA ARG A 99 -5.28 -5.00 10.53
C ARG A 99 -5.51 -3.89 11.55
N LEU A 100 -5.60 -4.21 12.84
CA LEU A 100 -5.80 -3.26 13.95
C LEU A 100 -4.54 -2.48 14.31
N ASP A 101 -3.36 -3.09 14.25
CA ASP A 101 -2.09 -2.38 14.53
C ASP A 101 -1.73 -1.36 13.46
N VAL A 102 -1.98 -1.68 12.18
CA VAL A 102 -1.74 -0.74 11.08
C VAL A 102 -2.75 0.42 11.14
N LEU A 103 -3.99 0.16 11.55
CA LEU A 103 -4.97 1.20 11.85
C LEU A 103 -4.45 2.25 12.86
N ARG A 104 -3.69 1.84 13.88
CA ARG A 104 -3.09 2.78 14.85
C ARG A 104 -1.99 3.65 14.22
N HIS A 105 -1.32 3.16 13.17
CA HIS A 105 -0.30 3.91 12.42
C HIS A 105 -0.88 4.82 11.34
N VAL A 106 -2.01 4.44 10.72
CA VAL A 106 -2.64 5.19 9.61
C VAL A 106 -3.72 6.17 10.11
N ALA A 107 -4.38 5.90 11.24
CA ALA A 107 -5.37 6.80 11.82
C ALA A 107 -4.86 8.22 12.11
N PRO A 108 -3.60 8.45 12.55
CA PRO A 108 -3.07 9.81 12.71
C PRO A 108 -2.96 10.59 11.38
N LEU A 109 -2.87 9.89 10.24
CA LEU A 109 -2.75 10.50 8.91
C LEU A 109 -4.12 10.77 8.25
N ALA A 110 -5.19 10.15 8.76
CA ALA A 110 -6.54 10.24 8.22
C ALA A 110 -7.43 11.04 9.18
N THR A 111 -7.37 12.37 9.08
CA THR A 111 -7.98 13.26 10.08
C THR A 111 -9.50 13.24 10.13
N ASP A 112 -10.26 12.79 9.11
CA ASP A 112 -11.73 12.95 9.18
C ASP A 112 -12.64 11.96 8.44
N ASN A 113 -12.14 10.95 7.69
CA ASN A 113 -13.05 10.09 6.91
C ASN A 113 -13.01 8.61 7.29
N ARG A 114 -13.91 8.23 8.21
CA ARG A 114 -14.12 6.84 8.68
C ARG A 114 -14.57 5.89 7.58
N GLU A 115 -15.23 6.39 6.54
CA GLU A 115 -15.67 5.57 5.40
C GLU A 115 -14.49 5.19 4.52
N THR A 116 -13.55 6.12 4.31
CA THR A 116 -12.29 5.86 3.61
C THR A 116 -11.47 4.80 4.32
N ILE A 117 -11.41 4.86 5.66
CA ILE A 117 -10.68 3.87 6.48
C ILE A 117 -11.36 2.49 6.40
N ALA A 118 -12.69 2.42 6.52
CA ALA A 118 -13.42 1.16 6.43
C ALA A 118 -13.28 0.51 5.04
N ALA A 119 -13.40 1.31 3.98
CA ALA A 119 -13.23 0.86 2.60
C ALA A 119 -11.78 0.40 2.33
N ALA A 120 -10.78 1.13 2.83
CA ALA A 120 -9.37 0.77 2.73
C ALA A 120 -9.07 -0.58 3.41
N LEU A 121 -9.81 -0.95 4.45
CA LEU A 121 -9.60 -2.21 5.18
C LEU A 121 -10.43 -3.39 4.66
N GLY A 122 -11.31 -3.15 3.69
CA GLY A 122 -12.32 -4.15 3.30
C GLY A 122 -13.23 -4.54 4.47
N MET A 123 -13.42 -3.65 5.44
CA MET A 123 -14.24 -3.86 6.63
C MET A 123 -15.54 -3.07 6.53
N SER A 124 -16.62 -3.60 7.11
CA SER A 124 -17.84 -2.81 7.28
C SER A 124 -17.63 -1.72 8.35
N ARG A 125 -18.35 -0.59 8.22
CA ARG A 125 -18.35 0.49 9.24
C ARG A 125 -18.63 -0.03 10.65
N THR A 126 -19.49 -1.03 10.77
CA THR A 126 -19.88 -1.66 12.04
C THR A 126 -18.70 -2.40 12.65
N THR A 127 -17.96 -3.16 11.84
CA THR A 127 -16.75 -3.88 12.25
C THR A 127 -15.63 -2.93 12.68
N LEU A 128 -15.44 -1.83 11.94
CA LEU A 128 -14.45 -0.80 12.30
C LEU A 128 -14.78 -0.14 13.65
N ARG A 129 -16.05 0.17 13.91
CA ARG A 129 -16.50 0.77 15.18
C ARG A 129 -16.32 -0.19 16.36
N GLN A 130 -16.62 -1.48 16.17
CA GLN A 130 -16.39 -2.50 17.20
C GLN A 130 -14.89 -2.68 17.49
N ALA A 131 -14.06 -2.72 16.45
CA ALA A 131 -12.62 -2.73 16.57
C ALA A 131 -12.06 -1.54 17.37
N GLN A 132 -12.50 -0.32 17.06
CA GLN A 132 -12.10 0.89 17.80
C GLN A 132 -12.58 0.89 19.25
N HIS A 133 -13.78 0.36 19.51
CA HIS A 133 -14.31 0.22 20.87
C HIS A 133 -13.53 -0.81 21.70
N LEU A 134 -13.04 -1.88 21.06
CA LEU A 134 -12.18 -2.89 21.70
C LEU A 134 -10.77 -2.35 21.96
N LEU A 135 -10.28 -1.42 21.13
CA LEU A 135 -8.93 -0.86 21.26
C LEU A 135 -8.83 0.23 22.34
N GLY A 136 -9.93 0.93 22.68
CA GLY A 136 -9.96 1.99 23.69
C GLY A 136 -9.00 3.17 23.42
N PRO A 137 -9.20 4.34 24.03
CA PRO A 137 -8.19 5.39 23.96
C PRO A 137 -6.93 4.91 24.69
N ALA A 138 -5.78 4.95 23.99
CA ALA A 138 -4.49 4.81 24.65
C ALA A 138 -4.41 5.88 25.74
N ARG A 139 -4.42 5.46 27.01
CA ARG A 139 -4.19 6.37 28.13
C ARG A 139 -2.78 6.96 27.96
N PRO A 140 -2.63 8.30 27.99
CA PRO A 140 -1.31 8.89 28.08
C PRO A 140 -0.71 8.50 29.43
N THR A 141 0.43 7.82 29.40
CA THR A 141 1.37 7.72 30.54
C THR A 141 2.32 8.91 30.49
#